data_AF-A0A6A6SXI6-F1
#
_entry.id   AF-A0A6A6SXI6-F1
#
_cell.length_a   1.000
_cell.length_b   1.000
_cell.length_c   1.000
_cell.angle_alpha   90.00
_cell.angle_beta   90.00
_cell.angle_gamma   90.00
#
_symmetry.space_group_name_H-M   'P 1'
#
loop_
_entity.id
_entity.type
_entity.pdbx_description
1 polymer ?
#
loop_
_entity_poly.entity_id
_entity_poly.type
_entity_poly.pdbx_seq_one_letter_code
_entity_poly.pdbx_strand_id
1 'polypeptide(L)'
;MSSTLIHEFGEPHDGDFAFSRQSRKRRYLSRSEEEIASELDPKNLEYRAGWPDLPPLPLETTFQVSVPNSVDYRTHVAAIFSQHGMPMNTNDVKFAYRSPKGTHPDQMIEFLTLVIQRDYRRLSTGVSMAIVKSRQYLKATGIPDLETCLVEVIDPRAITNVKGVAMNAGHPMLNICDQMCQDVKELLSSSQEGGQQWSSLSILKRGIGDNVKLYKPTLVITSPTAGERSWWTSTVPAIKKLFNQKGYDLAVEVLWAANVFLNGTCGGQITVKNGSVVRSFGSTNGHVVVNERLSALTFVDGKPGALRPGNDKEGQKISGPALGDYEAMLKKKEQDVEKMKAINTKTAEVAMKRAWEDLGLIKNFNTDFGEVFAGSGTRICTKQGITFPLEWALIDLPERTIREKL
;
A
#
# COMPACT_ATOMS: atom_id res chain seq x y z
N MET A 1 11.92 40.97 -25.47
CA MET A 1 12.98 40.20 -24.80
C MET A 1 12.31 39.00 -24.14
N SER A 2 12.37 37.84 -24.78
CA SER A 2 11.76 36.60 -24.30
C SER A 2 12.74 35.93 -23.35
N SER A 3 12.38 35.77 -22.08
CA SER A 3 13.24 35.07 -21.11
C SER A 3 13.17 33.56 -21.39
N THR A 4 14.24 33.02 -21.95
CA THR A 4 14.42 31.57 -22.08
C THR A 4 14.64 31.00 -20.69
N LEU A 5 13.66 30.29 -20.16
CA LEU A 5 13.81 29.50 -18.93
C LEU A 5 14.80 28.37 -19.22
N ILE A 6 16.00 28.49 -18.65
CA ILE A 6 17.01 27.44 -18.65
C ILE A 6 16.58 26.46 -17.55
N HIS A 7 16.07 25.30 -17.95
CA HIS A 7 15.75 24.21 -17.00
C HIS A 7 17.01 23.41 -16.69
N GLU A 8 17.21 23.11 -15.40
CA GLU A 8 18.33 22.31 -14.90
C GLU A 8 18.17 20.83 -15.30
N PHE A 9 19.29 20.22 -15.67
CA PHE A 9 19.36 18.85 -16.19
C PHE A 9 19.10 17.85 -15.04
N GLY A 10 17.98 17.12 -15.08
CA GLY A 10 17.70 15.99 -14.19
C GLY A 10 16.42 16.06 -13.34
N GLU A 11 15.60 17.10 -13.46
CA GLU A 11 14.26 17.07 -12.83
C GLU A 11 13.28 16.24 -13.66
N PRO A 12 12.54 15.29 -13.05
CA PRO A 12 11.53 14.52 -13.77
C PRO A 12 10.39 15.44 -14.20
N HIS A 13 10.21 15.59 -15.50
CA HIS A 13 9.15 16.42 -16.06
C HIS A 13 7.82 15.65 -16.12
N ASP A 14 6.69 16.36 -15.95
CA ASP A 14 5.35 15.85 -16.30
C ASP A 14 5.28 15.32 -17.75
N GLY A 15 6.23 15.73 -18.59
CA GLY A 15 6.44 15.26 -19.96
C GLY A 15 7.06 13.86 -20.11
N ASP A 16 7.79 13.32 -19.14
CA ASP A 16 8.48 12.02 -19.30
C ASP A 16 7.49 10.84 -19.29
N PHE A 17 6.44 10.94 -18.47
CA PHE A 17 5.31 10.00 -18.55
C PHE A 17 4.57 10.14 -19.89
N ALA A 18 4.38 11.37 -20.41
CA ALA A 18 3.70 11.61 -21.69
C ALA A 18 4.53 11.18 -22.93
N PHE A 19 5.85 11.31 -22.90
CA PHE A 19 6.75 10.86 -23.98
C PHE A 19 6.89 9.33 -24.01
N SER A 20 6.95 8.69 -22.84
CA SER A 20 6.78 7.23 -22.71
C SER A 20 5.42 6.78 -23.27
N ARG A 21 4.35 7.55 -23.05
CA ARG A 21 2.99 7.27 -23.59
C ARG A 21 2.87 7.38 -25.11
N GLN A 22 3.49 8.38 -25.75
CA GLN A 22 3.44 8.54 -27.21
C GLN A 22 4.30 7.51 -27.97
N SER A 23 5.47 7.17 -27.43
CA SER A 23 6.34 6.13 -28.00
C SER A 23 5.73 4.72 -27.86
N ARG A 24 4.93 4.48 -26.82
CA ARG A 24 4.09 3.28 -26.69
C ARG A 24 3.05 3.20 -27.82
N LYS A 25 2.19 4.20 -28.05
CA LYS A 25 1.05 4.11 -29.00
C LYS A 25 1.40 3.71 -30.44
N ARG A 26 2.56 4.10 -30.99
CA ARG A 26 2.90 3.85 -32.42
C ARG A 26 3.47 2.45 -32.74
N ARG A 27 3.86 1.63 -31.75
CA ARG A 27 4.50 0.31 -32.00
C ARG A 27 3.56 -0.90 -31.97
N TYR A 28 2.26 -0.72 -31.71
CA TYR A 28 1.45 -1.85 -31.28
C TYR A 28 0.87 -2.74 -32.37
N LEU A 29 0.94 -2.52 -33.69
CA LEU A 29 0.11 -3.33 -34.62
C LEU A 29 0.68 -4.71 -35.08
N SER A 30 1.91 -5.09 -34.74
CA SER A 30 2.48 -6.39 -35.18
C SER A 30 3.44 -7.08 -34.19
N ARG A 31 3.32 -6.80 -32.89
CA ARG A 31 4.21 -7.38 -31.87
C ARG A 31 4.10 -8.90 -31.79
N SER A 32 5.24 -9.59 -31.81
CA SER A 32 5.32 -11.04 -31.67
C SER A 32 5.07 -11.50 -30.23
N GLU A 33 4.90 -12.81 -30.01
CA GLU A 33 4.74 -13.38 -28.66
C GLU A 33 5.96 -13.10 -27.78
N GLU A 34 7.15 -13.13 -28.37
CA GLU A 34 8.42 -12.87 -27.71
C GLU A 34 8.49 -11.42 -27.21
N GLU A 35 7.99 -10.47 -27.98
CA GLU A 35 7.96 -9.06 -27.57
C GLU A 35 7.01 -8.85 -26.38
N ILE A 36 5.81 -9.45 -26.41
CA ILE A 36 4.87 -9.39 -25.29
C ILE A 36 5.45 -10.09 -24.06
N ALA A 37 6.09 -11.24 -24.23
CA ALA A 37 6.75 -11.98 -23.16
C ALA A 37 7.88 -11.18 -22.50
N SER A 38 8.64 -10.38 -23.28
CA SER A 38 9.71 -9.51 -22.76
C SER A 38 9.21 -8.34 -21.89
N GLU A 39 7.92 -8.04 -21.99
CA GLU A 39 7.24 -6.97 -21.26
C GLU A 39 6.45 -7.47 -20.05
N LEU A 40 6.45 -8.78 -19.78
CA LEU A 40 5.85 -9.34 -18.56
C LEU A 40 6.44 -8.69 -17.31
N ASP A 41 5.59 -8.55 -16.28
CA ASP A 41 5.98 -7.94 -15.01
C ASP A 41 7.17 -8.68 -14.37
N PRO A 42 8.36 -8.03 -14.24
CA PRO A 42 9.57 -8.70 -13.77
C PRO A 42 9.59 -8.93 -12.25
N LYS A 43 8.59 -8.41 -11.51
CA LYS A 43 8.59 -8.42 -10.03
C LYS A 43 8.58 -9.82 -9.41
N ASN A 44 8.06 -10.81 -10.13
CA ASN A 44 8.00 -12.21 -9.73
C ASN A 44 7.47 -12.41 -8.28
N LEU A 45 6.34 -11.76 -7.96
CA LEU A 45 5.69 -11.90 -6.66
C LEU A 45 4.96 -13.25 -6.59
N GLU A 46 5.03 -13.95 -5.46
CA GLU A 46 4.45 -15.31 -5.31
C GLU A 46 2.91 -15.36 -5.37
N TYR A 47 2.26 -14.21 -5.45
CA TYR A 47 0.81 -14.07 -5.45
C TYR A 47 0.31 -13.18 -6.59
N ARG A 48 1.21 -12.73 -7.49
CA ARG A 48 0.87 -11.77 -8.55
C ARG A 48 1.80 -11.90 -9.74
N ALA A 49 1.22 -11.97 -10.93
CA ALA A 49 1.91 -11.82 -12.20
C ALA A 49 1.06 -10.98 -13.15
N GLY A 50 1.67 -10.43 -14.18
CA GLY A 50 0.89 -9.73 -15.19
C GLY A 50 1.69 -9.22 -16.36
N TRP A 51 0.98 -8.43 -17.15
CA TRP A 51 1.50 -7.72 -18.31
C TRP A 51 0.91 -6.31 -18.35
N PRO A 52 1.70 -5.30 -18.76
CA PRO A 52 3.14 -5.34 -18.90
C PRO A 52 3.77 -5.24 -17.49
N ASP A 53 4.64 -4.27 -17.27
CA ASP A 53 5.12 -3.85 -15.96
C ASP A 53 3.97 -3.28 -15.11
N LEU A 54 3.44 -4.08 -14.18
CA LEU A 54 2.30 -3.70 -13.37
C LEU A 54 2.68 -2.65 -12.30
N PRO A 55 1.78 -1.73 -11.92
CA PRO A 55 2.03 -0.80 -10.83
C PRO A 55 2.36 -1.53 -9.52
N PRO A 56 3.34 -1.06 -8.72
CA PRO A 56 3.66 -1.62 -7.40
C PRO A 56 2.46 -1.57 -6.45
N LEU A 57 2.38 -2.53 -5.52
CA LEU A 57 1.34 -2.56 -4.48
C LEU A 57 1.64 -1.56 -3.36
N PRO A 58 0.65 -1.17 -2.54
CA PRO A 58 -0.78 -1.46 -2.65
C PRO A 58 -1.48 -0.65 -3.76
N LEU A 59 -2.61 -1.18 -4.27
CA LEU A 59 -3.44 -0.52 -5.28
C LEU A 59 -4.89 -0.40 -4.81
N GLU A 60 -5.52 0.72 -5.14
CA GLU A 60 -6.97 0.89 -5.04
C GLU A 60 -7.65 0.15 -6.19
N THR A 61 -8.72 -0.58 -5.90
CA THR A 61 -9.43 -1.40 -6.89
C THR A 61 -10.89 -1.00 -6.99
N THR A 62 -11.31 -0.59 -8.20
CA THR A 62 -12.71 -0.27 -8.51
C THR A 62 -13.22 -1.23 -9.59
N PHE A 63 -14.16 -2.12 -9.22
CA PHE A 63 -14.78 -3.07 -10.15
C PHE A 63 -15.97 -2.50 -10.94
N GLN A 64 -16.39 -1.27 -10.64
CA GLN A 64 -17.46 -0.57 -11.37
C GLN A 64 -16.91 -0.02 -12.69
N VAL A 65 -16.57 -0.92 -13.61
CA VAL A 65 -16.05 -0.57 -14.94
C VAL A 65 -17.02 -1.07 -16.00
N SER A 66 -17.42 -0.17 -16.90
CA SER A 66 -18.24 -0.52 -18.06
C SER A 66 -17.33 -0.79 -19.24
N VAL A 67 -17.23 -2.07 -19.64
CA VAL A 67 -16.58 -2.49 -20.88
C VAL A 67 -17.64 -3.14 -21.76
N PRO A 68 -17.90 -2.62 -22.97
CA PRO A 68 -18.83 -3.24 -23.91
C PRO A 68 -18.47 -4.71 -24.15
N ASN A 69 -19.44 -5.62 -24.25
CA ASN A 69 -19.19 -7.05 -24.49
C ASN A 69 -18.22 -7.72 -23.50
N SER A 70 -18.09 -7.17 -22.27
CA SER A 70 -17.16 -7.69 -21.27
C SER A 70 -17.35 -9.18 -20.93
N VAL A 71 -18.55 -9.72 -21.08
CA VAL A 71 -18.83 -11.15 -20.86
C VAL A 71 -18.07 -12.02 -21.85
N ASP A 72 -18.04 -11.63 -23.13
CA ASP A 72 -17.39 -12.40 -24.19
C ASP A 72 -15.87 -12.39 -23.99
N TYR A 73 -15.29 -11.23 -23.69
CA TYR A 73 -13.85 -11.11 -23.43
C TYR A 73 -13.42 -11.95 -22.23
N ARG A 74 -14.19 -11.88 -21.13
CA ARG A 74 -13.92 -12.68 -19.93
C ARG A 74 -14.04 -14.16 -20.19
N THR A 75 -15.05 -14.58 -20.96
CA THR A 75 -15.27 -15.98 -21.31
C THR A 75 -14.13 -16.52 -22.17
N HIS A 76 -13.69 -15.74 -23.16
CA HIS A 76 -12.57 -16.13 -24.02
C HIS A 76 -11.25 -16.20 -23.24
N VAL A 77 -10.96 -15.23 -22.37
CA VAL A 77 -9.78 -15.26 -21.51
C VAL A 77 -9.82 -16.43 -20.52
N ALA A 78 -10.97 -16.73 -19.91
CA ALA A 78 -11.10 -17.92 -19.06
C ALA A 78 -10.83 -19.22 -19.84
N ALA A 79 -11.23 -19.29 -21.11
CA ALA A 79 -10.94 -20.42 -21.99
C ALA A 79 -9.43 -20.53 -22.30
N ILE A 80 -8.74 -19.42 -22.57
CA ILE A 80 -7.28 -19.37 -22.75
C ILE A 80 -6.57 -19.95 -21.52
N PHE A 81 -6.92 -19.50 -20.31
CA PHE A 81 -6.32 -20.03 -19.09
C PHE A 81 -6.59 -21.54 -18.91
N SER A 82 -7.81 -21.98 -19.25
CA SER A 82 -8.18 -23.39 -19.18
C SER A 82 -7.37 -24.26 -20.15
N GLN A 83 -7.09 -23.77 -21.38
CA GLN A 83 -6.21 -24.44 -22.36
C GLN A 83 -4.77 -24.57 -21.86
N HIS A 84 -4.32 -23.66 -20.99
CA HIS A 84 -3.01 -23.69 -20.35
C HIS A 84 -3.02 -24.38 -18.97
N GLY A 85 -3.97 -25.30 -18.74
CA GLY A 85 -4.00 -26.15 -17.54
C GLY A 85 -4.51 -25.45 -16.27
N MET A 86 -5.16 -24.30 -16.40
CA MET A 86 -5.74 -23.55 -15.28
C MET A 86 -7.26 -23.40 -15.48
N PRO A 87 -8.07 -24.42 -15.13
CA PRO A 87 -9.50 -24.37 -15.30
C PRO A 87 -10.10 -23.15 -14.58
N MET A 88 -10.75 -22.27 -15.35
CA MET A 88 -11.24 -20.99 -14.87
C MET A 88 -12.71 -20.76 -15.17
N ASN A 89 -13.41 -20.14 -14.21
CA ASN A 89 -14.77 -19.66 -14.44
C ASN A 89 -14.70 -18.21 -14.95
N THR A 90 -15.68 -17.82 -15.77
CA THR A 90 -15.81 -16.43 -16.24
C THR A 90 -15.90 -15.42 -15.08
N ASN A 91 -16.43 -15.83 -13.92
CA ASN A 91 -16.54 -15.00 -12.72
C ASN A 91 -15.20 -14.69 -12.04
N ASP A 92 -14.15 -15.44 -12.35
CA ASP A 92 -12.80 -15.18 -11.84
C ASP A 92 -12.07 -14.12 -12.65
N VAL A 93 -12.59 -13.77 -13.83
CA VAL A 93 -12.07 -12.73 -14.70
C VAL A 93 -12.94 -11.48 -14.54
N LYS A 94 -12.36 -10.32 -14.27
CA LYS A 94 -13.09 -9.06 -14.08
C LYS A 94 -12.31 -7.89 -14.64
N PHE A 95 -12.98 -6.92 -15.25
CA PHE A 95 -12.37 -5.62 -15.49
C PHE A 95 -12.43 -4.78 -14.21
N ALA A 96 -11.34 -4.10 -13.91
CA ALA A 96 -11.25 -3.17 -12.79
C ALA A 96 -10.26 -2.05 -13.10
N TYR A 97 -10.46 -0.89 -12.50
CA TYR A 97 -9.39 0.10 -12.37
C TYR A 97 -8.53 -0.27 -11.16
N ARG A 98 -7.23 -0.50 -11.39
CA ARG A 98 -6.25 -0.89 -10.34
C ARG A 98 -5.10 0.09 -10.30
N SER A 99 -5.28 1.19 -9.57
CA SER A 99 -4.34 2.30 -9.56
C SER A 99 -3.66 2.51 -8.21
N PRO A 100 -2.50 3.18 -8.19
CA PRO A 100 -1.96 3.74 -6.97
C PRO A 100 -3.00 4.58 -6.23
N LYS A 101 -2.84 4.65 -4.90
CA LYS A 101 -3.70 5.50 -4.06
C LYS A 101 -3.56 6.96 -4.49
N GLY A 102 -4.69 7.64 -4.66
CA GLY A 102 -4.73 9.07 -5.00
C GLY A 102 -4.55 9.38 -6.49
N THR A 103 -4.57 8.38 -7.38
CA THR A 103 -4.62 8.60 -8.83
C THR A 103 -5.80 9.49 -9.22
N HIS A 104 -5.54 10.49 -10.08
CA HIS A 104 -6.57 11.40 -10.56
C HIS A 104 -7.61 10.66 -11.42
N PRO A 105 -8.92 10.98 -11.34
CA PRO A 105 -9.95 10.33 -12.15
C PRO A 105 -9.66 10.30 -13.65
N ASP A 106 -9.12 11.38 -14.22
CA ASP A 106 -8.80 11.46 -15.65
C ASP A 106 -7.66 10.52 -16.09
N GLN A 107 -6.86 10.04 -15.14
CA GLN A 107 -5.76 9.09 -15.39
C GLN A 107 -6.19 7.65 -15.14
N MET A 108 -7.41 7.41 -14.62
CA MET A 108 -7.85 6.08 -14.21
C MET A 108 -7.88 5.07 -15.35
N ILE A 109 -8.17 5.53 -16.56
CA ILE A 109 -8.23 4.68 -17.76
C ILE A 109 -6.89 3.98 -18.05
N GLU A 110 -5.76 4.58 -17.66
CA GLU A 110 -4.42 4.00 -17.80
C GLU A 110 -4.22 2.76 -16.92
N PHE A 111 -5.05 2.62 -15.89
CA PHE A 111 -5.04 1.52 -14.94
C PHE A 111 -6.18 0.52 -15.18
N LEU A 112 -6.84 0.59 -16.35
CA LEU A 112 -7.81 -0.42 -16.77
C LEU A 112 -7.12 -1.77 -16.86
N THR A 113 -7.54 -2.70 -15.99
CA THR A 113 -6.91 -3.99 -15.82
C THR A 113 -7.93 -5.10 -15.96
N LEU A 114 -7.62 -6.12 -16.76
CA LEU A 114 -8.29 -7.41 -16.73
C LEU A 114 -7.69 -8.24 -15.59
N VAL A 115 -8.43 -8.33 -14.49
CA VAL A 115 -8.03 -9.01 -13.25
C VAL A 115 -8.52 -10.45 -13.29
N ILE A 116 -7.57 -11.38 -13.20
CA ILE A 116 -7.79 -12.81 -13.03
C ILE A 116 -7.53 -13.18 -11.57
N GLN A 117 -8.60 -13.52 -10.84
CA GLN A 117 -8.58 -13.82 -9.41
C GLN A 117 -8.42 -15.32 -9.18
N ARG A 118 -7.20 -15.80 -8.93
CA ARG A 118 -6.93 -17.23 -8.67
C ARG A 118 -5.81 -17.43 -7.66
N ASP A 119 -5.83 -18.56 -6.93
CA ASP A 119 -4.76 -18.92 -6.00
C ASP A 119 -3.47 -19.21 -6.77
N TYR A 120 -2.65 -18.17 -6.92
CA TYR A 120 -1.44 -18.18 -7.74
C TYR A 120 -0.44 -19.25 -7.28
N ARG A 121 -0.41 -19.57 -5.98
CA ARG A 121 0.50 -20.59 -5.41
C ARG A 121 0.22 -21.99 -5.94
N ARG A 122 -0.98 -22.22 -6.47
CA ARG A 122 -1.41 -23.49 -7.05
C ARG A 122 -1.36 -23.48 -8.57
N LEU A 123 -1.01 -22.35 -9.19
CA LEU A 123 -0.94 -22.26 -10.63
C LEU A 123 0.37 -22.87 -11.10
N SER A 124 0.23 -23.92 -11.92
CA SER A 124 1.32 -24.60 -12.60
C SER A 124 1.92 -23.73 -13.70
N THR A 125 3.06 -24.18 -14.21
CA THR A 125 3.65 -23.77 -15.49
C THR A 125 2.59 -23.38 -16.53
N GLY A 126 2.70 -22.20 -17.14
CA GLY A 126 1.78 -21.76 -18.21
C GLY A 126 1.13 -20.40 -17.98
N VAL A 127 1.17 -19.84 -16.76
CA VAL A 127 0.59 -18.52 -16.46
C VAL A 127 1.08 -17.43 -17.40
N SER A 128 2.39 -17.33 -17.62
CA SER A 128 2.98 -16.33 -18.53
C SER A 128 2.45 -16.46 -19.95
N MET A 129 2.30 -17.68 -20.46
CA MET A 129 1.77 -17.93 -21.80
C MET A 129 0.28 -17.54 -21.88
N ALA A 130 -0.51 -17.90 -20.87
CA ALA A 130 -1.92 -17.51 -20.80
C ALA A 130 -2.09 -15.98 -20.75
N ILE A 131 -1.23 -15.26 -20.01
CA ILE A 131 -1.20 -13.79 -19.98
C ILE A 131 -0.88 -13.25 -21.38
N VAL A 132 0.16 -13.75 -22.05
CA VAL A 132 0.55 -13.33 -23.41
C VAL A 132 -0.60 -13.54 -24.41
N LYS A 133 -1.21 -14.72 -24.43
CA LYS A 133 -2.35 -15.04 -25.32
C LYS A 133 -3.58 -14.19 -25.02
N SER A 134 -3.89 -13.98 -23.75
CA SER A 134 -4.99 -13.10 -23.33
C SER A 134 -4.74 -11.67 -23.82
N ARG A 135 -3.49 -11.21 -23.73
CA ARG A 135 -3.11 -9.88 -24.18
C ARG A 135 -3.22 -9.72 -25.70
N GLN A 136 -2.76 -10.72 -26.47
CA GLN A 136 -2.93 -10.74 -27.92
C GLN A 136 -4.40 -10.70 -28.33
N TYR A 137 -5.23 -11.48 -27.65
CA TYR A 137 -6.66 -11.51 -27.90
C TYR A 137 -7.32 -10.15 -27.66
N LEU A 138 -7.12 -9.53 -26.48
CA LEU A 138 -7.68 -8.21 -26.16
C LEU A 138 -7.28 -7.15 -27.16
N LYS A 139 -6.02 -7.19 -27.61
CA LYS A 139 -5.48 -6.29 -28.62
C LYS A 139 -6.10 -6.51 -30.01
N ALA A 140 -6.34 -7.75 -30.41
CA ALA A 140 -6.96 -8.08 -31.69
C ALA A 140 -8.42 -7.60 -31.82
N THR A 141 -9.05 -7.18 -30.72
CA THR A 141 -10.40 -6.60 -30.74
C THR A 141 -10.45 -5.22 -31.42
N GLY A 142 -9.32 -4.50 -31.52
CA GLY A 142 -9.26 -3.14 -32.08
C GLY A 142 -9.96 -2.07 -31.24
N ILE A 143 -10.36 -2.39 -30.00
CA ILE A 143 -10.98 -1.43 -29.08
C ILE A 143 -9.86 -0.66 -28.37
N PRO A 144 -9.79 0.68 -28.50
CA PRO A 144 -8.67 1.47 -27.96
C PRO A 144 -8.37 1.23 -26.48
N ASP A 145 -9.39 1.16 -25.63
CA ASP A 145 -9.20 0.95 -24.18
C ASP A 145 -8.64 -0.45 -23.88
N LEU A 146 -9.04 -1.47 -24.66
CA LEU A 146 -8.54 -2.84 -24.52
C LEU A 146 -7.14 -3.01 -25.10
N GLU A 147 -6.75 -2.16 -26.07
CA GLU A 147 -5.38 -2.12 -26.57
C GLU A 147 -4.38 -1.63 -25.52
N THR A 148 -4.79 -0.85 -24.52
CA THR A 148 -3.88 -0.44 -23.42
C THR A 148 -4.17 -1.16 -22.11
N CYS A 149 -5.18 -2.03 -22.08
CA CYS A 149 -5.58 -2.76 -20.88
C CYS A 149 -4.46 -3.67 -20.37
N LEU A 150 -4.19 -3.55 -19.06
CA LEU A 150 -3.26 -4.41 -18.33
C LEU A 150 -3.90 -5.79 -18.10
N VAL A 151 -3.10 -6.83 -17.98
CA VAL A 151 -3.57 -8.17 -17.61
C VAL A 151 -2.89 -8.57 -16.31
N GLU A 152 -3.67 -8.84 -15.26
CA GLU A 152 -3.13 -9.16 -13.94
C GLU A 152 -3.74 -10.46 -13.42
N VAL A 153 -2.90 -11.45 -13.14
CA VAL A 153 -3.25 -12.65 -12.38
C VAL A 153 -2.85 -12.40 -10.93
N ILE A 154 -3.80 -12.43 -10.02
CA ILE A 154 -3.55 -12.14 -8.62
C ILE A 154 -4.34 -13.07 -7.70
N ASP A 155 -3.73 -13.45 -6.59
CA ASP A 155 -4.44 -14.11 -5.50
C ASP A 155 -5.54 -13.19 -4.94
N PRO A 156 -6.80 -13.64 -4.88
CA PRO A 156 -7.90 -12.79 -4.40
C PRO A 156 -7.65 -12.24 -2.99
N ARG A 157 -6.88 -12.94 -2.14
CA ARG A 157 -6.51 -12.47 -0.79
C ARG A 157 -5.53 -11.30 -0.84
N ALA A 158 -4.67 -11.25 -1.85
CA ALA A 158 -3.73 -10.13 -2.04
C ALA A 158 -4.42 -8.86 -2.54
N ILE A 159 -5.62 -8.96 -3.14
CA ILE A 159 -6.42 -7.78 -3.52
C ILE A 159 -6.90 -7.03 -2.28
N THR A 160 -7.37 -7.76 -1.26
CA THR A 160 -7.87 -7.13 -0.04
C THR A 160 -6.75 -6.54 0.80
N ASN A 161 -5.69 -7.31 1.05
CA ASN A 161 -4.39 -6.83 1.52
C ASN A 161 -3.42 -8.00 1.68
N VAL A 162 -2.14 -7.76 1.39
CA VAL A 162 -1.06 -8.65 1.86
C VAL A 162 -0.79 -8.29 3.31
N LYS A 163 -1.01 -9.26 4.21
CA LYS A 163 -0.87 -9.01 5.66
C LYS A 163 0.60 -8.96 6.03
N GLY A 164 0.96 -7.98 6.85
CA GLY A 164 2.25 -7.88 7.51
C GLY A 164 2.11 -8.16 8.99
N VAL A 165 2.99 -9.00 9.56
CA VAL A 165 3.05 -9.30 10.99
C VAL A 165 4.47 -9.10 11.48
N ALA A 166 4.64 -8.56 12.68
CA ALA A 166 5.96 -8.43 13.30
C ALA A 166 6.67 -9.79 13.40
N MET A 167 8.01 -9.76 13.35
CA MET A 167 8.80 -10.97 13.63
C MET A 167 8.71 -11.32 15.12
N ASN A 168 8.68 -12.62 15.43
CA ASN A 168 8.73 -13.09 16.82
C ASN A 168 10.05 -12.66 17.48
N ALA A 169 10.02 -12.28 18.76
CA ALA A 169 11.15 -11.75 19.52
C ALA A 169 12.40 -12.66 19.62
N GLY A 170 12.33 -13.91 19.18
CA GLY A 170 13.48 -14.84 19.09
C GLY A 170 13.91 -15.17 17.66
N HIS A 171 13.38 -14.49 16.65
CA HIS A 171 13.72 -14.78 15.27
C HIS A 171 15.18 -14.39 14.98
N PRO A 172 16.03 -15.27 14.41
CA PRO A 172 17.45 -14.98 14.19
C PRO A 172 17.70 -13.70 13.39
N MET A 173 16.80 -13.35 12.47
CA MET A 173 16.91 -12.11 11.70
C MET A 173 16.81 -10.83 12.53
N LEU A 174 16.19 -10.85 13.71
CA LEU A 174 16.15 -9.65 14.56
C LEU A 174 17.57 -9.27 15.04
N ASN A 175 18.45 -10.26 15.23
CA ASN A 175 19.82 -10.04 15.71
C ASN A 175 20.71 -9.30 14.72
N ILE A 176 20.30 -9.26 13.44
CA ILE A 176 21.06 -8.72 12.33
C ILE A 176 20.28 -7.63 11.59
N CYS A 177 19.05 -7.35 12.01
CA CYS A 177 18.12 -6.47 11.30
C CYS A 177 18.73 -5.09 11.07
N ASP A 178 19.42 -4.55 12.07
CA ASP A 178 20.11 -3.26 11.97
C ASP A 178 21.21 -3.28 10.93
N GLN A 179 22.12 -4.26 11.02
CA GLN A 179 23.21 -4.37 10.05
C GLN A 179 22.65 -4.55 8.63
N MET A 180 21.63 -5.39 8.47
CA MET A 180 20.95 -5.58 7.18
C MET A 180 20.35 -4.28 6.66
N CYS A 181 19.68 -3.52 7.52
CA CYS A 181 19.12 -2.22 7.16
C CYS A 181 20.21 -1.23 6.78
N GLN A 182 21.37 -1.22 7.46
CA GLN A 182 22.50 -0.37 7.10
C GLN A 182 23.11 -0.77 5.76
N ASP A 183 23.36 -2.06 5.54
CA ASP A 183 23.90 -2.54 4.27
C ASP A 183 22.97 -2.19 3.09
N VAL A 184 21.65 -2.31 3.29
CA VAL A 184 20.66 -1.90 2.29
C VAL A 184 20.68 -0.40 2.08
N LYS A 185 20.77 0.43 3.12
CA LYS A 185 20.89 1.88 2.98
C LYS A 185 22.12 2.27 2.17
N GLU A 186 23.28 1.69 2.49
CA GLU A 186 24.52 1.93 1.75
C GLU A 186 24.38 1.53 0.28
N LEU A 187 23.74 0.39 0.00
CA LEU A 187 23.44 -0.05 -1.36
C LEU A 187 22.51 0.93 -2.10
N LEU A 188 21.45 1.40 -1.44
CA LEU A 188 20.50 2.36 -2.02
C LEU A 188 21.13 3.74 -2.25
N SER A 189 22.08 4.15 -1.40
CA SER A 189 22.81 5.43 -1.52
C SER A 189 23.94 5.39 -2.53
N SER A 190 24.53 4.22 -2.82
CA SER A 190 25.70 4.08 -3.69
C SER A 190 25.38 3.82 -5.17
N SER A 191 24.09 3.71 -5.55
CA SER A 191 23.72 3.50 -6.95
C SER A 191 24.08 4.73 -7.80
N GLN A 192 24.87 4.53 -8.86
CA GLN A 192 25.59 5.56 -9.64
C GLN A 192 24.73 6.66 -10.29
N GLU A 193 23.41 6.56 -10.24
CA GLU A 193 22.45 7.50 -10.83
C GLU A 193 21.71 8.32 -9.76
N GLY A 194 22.43 8.86 -8.76
CA GLY A 194 21.85 9.74 -7.74
C GLY A 194 21.11 9.03 -6.59
N GLY A 195 21.28 7.71 -6.45
CA GLY A 195 20.63 6.93 -5.39
C GLY A 195 19.17 6.60 -5.67
N GLN A 196 18.69 5.47 -5.17
CA GLN A 196 17.27 5.15 -5.20
C GLN A 196 16.51 5.98 -4.17
N GLN A 197 15.43 6.65 -4.55
CA GLN A 197 14.57 7.34 -3.58
C GLN A 197 13.74 6.32 -2.80
N TRP A 198 13.80 6.36 -1.47
CA TRP A 198 13.01 5.49 -0.60
C TRP A 198 12.55 6.25 0.64
N SER A 199 11.46 5.79 1.25
CA SER A 199 10.83 6.43 2.41
C SER A 199 10.99 5.61 3.69
N SER A 200 10.87 4.28 3.59
CA SER A 200 11.05 3.41 4.76
C SER A 200 11.64 2.04 4.40
N LEU A 201 12.31 1.44 5.40
CA LEU A 201 12.82 0.07 5.37
C LEU A 201 12.26 -0.66 6.59
N SER A 202 11.76 -1.88 6.39
CA SER A 202 11.17 -2.66 7.47
C SER A 202 11.32 -4.14 7.21
N ILE A 203 11.68 -4.91 8.24
CA ILE A 203 11.73 -6.38 8.16
C ILE A 203 10.57 -6.94 8.98
N LEU A 204 9.67 -7.65 8.30
CA LEU A 204 8.49 -8.23 8.92
C LEU A 204 8.09 -9.52 8.19
N LYS A 205 7.15 -10.30 8.74
CA LYS A 205 6.61 -11.47 8.06
C LYS A 205 5.46 -11.07 7.15
N ARG A 206 5.57 -11.32 5.85
CA ARG A 206 4.50 -11.05 4.88
C ARG A 206 3.97 -12.32 4.25
N GLY A 207 2.68 -12.28 3.96
CA GLY A 207 2.03 -13.37 3.24
C GLY A 207 0.54 -13.16 3.07
N ILE A 208 -0.07 -14.18 2.47
CA ILE A 208 -1.49 -14.23 2.16
C ILE A 208 -2.17 -15.39 2.90
N GLY A 209 -3.42 -15.18 3.31
CA GLY A 209 -4.21 -16.12 4.12
C GLY A 209 -3.98 -15.95 5.62
N ASP A 210 -4.61 -16.78 6.44
CA ASP A 210 -4.67 -16.54 7.90
C ASP A 210 -3.57 -17.27 8.70
N ASN A 211 -2.83 -18.17 8.07
CA ASN A 211 -1.76 -18.89 8.74
C ASN A 211 -0.43 -18.11 8.71
N VAL A 212 -0.20 -17.31 9.75
CA VAL A 212 1.02 -16.51 9.95
C VAL A 212 2.30 -17.35 9.94
N LYS A 213 2.24 -18.65 10.26
CA LYS A 213 3.43 -19.53 10.22
C LYS A 213 3.97 -19.72 8.81
N LEU A 214 3.12 -19.56 7.79
CA LEU A 214 3.50 -19.67 6.38
C LEU A 214 4.04 -18.35 5.80
N TYR A 215 4.02 -17.27 6.58
CA TYR A 215 4.51 -15.98 6.11
C TYR A 215 6.04 -16.00 6.10
N LYS A 216 6.61 -15.53 4.99
CA LYS A 216 8.05 -15.44 4.84
C LYS A 216 8.54 -14.16 5.51
N PRO A 217 9.71 -14.17 6.16
CA PRO A 217 10.41 -12.93 6.42
C PRO A 217 10.55 -12.14 5.12
N THR A 218 10.28 -10.85 5.18
CA THR A 218 10.27 -9.97 4.01
C THR A 218 10.87 -8.62 4.40
N LEU A 219 11.88 -8.18 3.67
CA LEU A 219 12.30 -6.79 3.67
C LEU A 219 11.33 -6.01 2.80
N VAL A 220 10.63 -5.08 3.43
CA VAL A 220 9.72 -4.15 2.77
C VAL A 220 10.42 -2.82 2.64
N ILE A 221 10.47 -2.33 1.41
CA ILE A 221 10.99 -1.02 1.07
C ILE A 221 9.80 -0.22 0.57
N THR A 222 9.55 0.94 1.14
CA THR A 222 8.57 1.85 0.56
C THR A 222 9.28 2.95 -0.20
N SER A 223 8.78 3.29 -1.37
CA SER A 223 9.43 4.24 -2.26
C SER A 223 8.40 5.00 -3.10
N PRO A 224 8.58 6.33 -3.30
CA PRO A 224 7.78 7.08 -4.26
C PRO A 224 8.11 6.71 -5.72
N THR A 225 9.24 6.04 -5.95
CA THR A 225 9.69 5.57 -7.26
C THR A 225 9.56 4.05 -7.39
N ALA A 226 8.75 3.39 -6.55
CA ALA A 226 8.59 1.93 -6.57
C ALA A 226 8.15 1.34 -7.92
N GLY A 227 7.59 2.19 -8.81
CA GLY A 227 7.22 1.84 -10.18
C GLY A 227 8.37 1.87 -11.18
N GLU A 228 9.55 2.37 -10.82
CA GLU A 228 10.71 2.37 -11.69
C GLU A 228 11.26 0.96 -11.90
N ARG A 229 11.60 0.65 -13.15
CA ARG A 229 12.10 -0.66 -13.55
C ARG A 229 13.43 -1.02 -12.85
N SER A 230 14.25 -0.01 -12.55
CA SER A 230 15.55 -0.13 -11.87
C SER A 230 15.44 -0.88 -10.54
N TRP A 231 14.35 -0.66 -9.76
CA TRP A 231 14.09 -1.41 -8.53
C TRP A 231 14.14 -2.91 -8.74
N TRP A 232 13.56 -3.40 -9.84
CA TRP A 232 13.32 -4.83 -10.05
C TRP A 232 14.41 -5.49 -10.88
N THR A 233 15.08 -4.73 -11.75
CA THR A 233 16.15 -5.24 -12.61
C THR A 233 17.53 -5.18 -11.97
N SER A 234 17.79 -4.25 -11.06
CA SER A 234 19.11 -4.10 -10.43
C SER A 234 19.05 -4.09 -8.90
N THR A 235 18.26 -3.21 -8.30
CA THR A 235 18.29 -2.98 -6.84
C THR A 235 17.84 -4.20 -6.03
N VAL A 236 16.64 -4.73 -6.28
CA VAL A 236 16.10 -5.90 -5.59
C VAL A 236 16.99 -7.14 -5.81
N PRO A 237 17.45 -7.46 -7.03
CA PRO A 237 18.44 -8.52 -7.23
C PRO A 237 19.73 -8.33 -6.43
N ALA A 238 20.26 -7.11 -6.33
CA ALA A 238 21.46 -6.81 -5.56
C ALA A 238 21.24 -7.01 -4.05
N ILE A 239 20.10 -6.58 -3.52
CA ILE A 239 19.68 -6.79 -2.13
C ILE A 239 19.51 -8.29 -1.84
N LYS A 240 18.83 -9.04 -2.72
CA LYS A 240 18.67 -10.49 -2.59
C LYS A 240 20.04 -11.20 -2.60
N LYS A 241 20.94 -10.80 -3.49
CA LYS A 241 22.31 -11.34 -3.56
C LYS A 241 23.07 -11.09 -2.26
N LEU A 242 22.99 -9.86 -1.72
CA LEU A 242 23.59 -9.48 -0.45
C LEU A 242 23.11 -10.39 0.70
N PHE A 243 21.82 -10.68 0.80
CA PHE A 243 21.29 -11.53 1.86
C PHE A 243 21.57 -13.02 1.66
N ASN A 244 21.52 -13.49 0.42
CA ASN A 244 21.88 -14.87 0.08
C ASN A 244 23.35 -15.16 0.42
N GLN A 245 24.26 -14.22 0.19
CA GLN A 245 25.68 -14.35 0.57
C GLN A 245 25.89 -14.48 2.09
N LYS A 246 24.94 -13.95 2.89
CA LYS A 246 24.94 -14.06 4.34
C LYS A 246 24.13 -15.26 4.87
N GLY A 247 23.59 -16.10 3.97
CA GLY A 247 22.83 -17.30 4.31
C GLY A 247 21.38 -17.05 4.74
N TYR A 248 20.79 -15.90 4.38
CA TYR A 248 19.41 -15.58 4.73
C TYR A 248 18.47 -15.72 3.53
N ASP A 249 17.43 -16.54 3.68
CA ASP A 249 16.30 -16.59 2.75
C ASP A 249 15.30 -15.48 3.11
N LEU A 250 15.39 -14.36 2.39
CA LEU A 250 14.60 -13.17 2.63
C LEU A 250 13.87 -12.74 1.35
N ALA A 251 12.54 -12.66 1.42
CA ALA A 251 11.77 -12.00 0.36
C ALA A 251 12.03 -10.49 0.40
N VAL A 252 11.97 -9.84 -0.77
CA VAL A 252 12.12 -8.38 -0.88
C VAL A 252 10.93 -7.85 -1.66
N GLU A 253 10.20 -6.90 -1.06
CA GLU A 253 9.07 -6.23 -1.69
C GLU A 253 9.30 -4.72 -1.68
N VAL A 254 9.11 -4.07 -2.84
CA VAL A 254 9.10 -2.61 -2.97
C VAL A 254 7.66 -2.16 -3.17
N LEU A 255 7.19 -1.27 -2.29
CA LEU A 255 5.80 -0.82 -2.23
C LEU A 255 5.66 0.67 -2.50
N TRP A 256 4.56 1.05 -3.15
CA TRP A 256 4.15 2.44 -3.33
C TRP A 256 3.39 2.93 -2.10
N ALA A 257 4.14 3.34 -1.08
CA ALA A 257 3.57 3.91 0.13
C ALA A 257 4.53 4.91 0.77
N ALA A 258 4.00 5.89 1.50
CA ALA A 258 4.84 6.70 2.38
C ALA A 258 5.36 5.85 3.56
N ASN A 259 4.55 4.90 4.05
CA ASN A 259 4.92 3.99 5.13
C ASN A 259 3.98 2.79 5.19
N VAL A 260 4.48 1.60 5.55
CA VAL A 260 3.67 0.38 5.74
C VAL A 260 2.91 0.40 7.08
N PHE A 261 3.36 1.23 8.03
CA PHE A 261 2.89 1.21 9.43
C PHE A 261 2.07 2.41 9.87
N LEU A 262 1.75 3.38 8.99
CA LEU A 262 1.01 4.59 9.40
C LEU A 262 -0.43 4.34 9.86
N ASN A 263 -0.93 3.11 9.73
CA ASN A 263 -2.22 2.73 10.28
C ASN A 263 -2.02 2.05 11.65
N GLY A 264 -1.69 2.86 12.66
CA GLY A 264 -1.64 2.40 14.03
C GLY A 264 -3.03 2.34 14.65
N THR A 265 -3.35 1.24 15.34
CA THR A 265 -4.54 1.15 16.20
C THR A 265 -4.11 1.29 17.66
N CYS A 266 -5.04 1.60 18.56
CA CYS A 266 -4.78 1.34 19.98
C CYS A 266 -4.58 -0.16 20.17
N GLY A 267 -3.34 -0.56 20.49
CA GLY A 267 -2.92 -1.94 20.68
C GLY A 267 -3.52 -2.62 21.91
N GLY A 268 -4.25 -1.89 22.76
CA GLY A 268 -5.00 -2.46 23.89
C GLY A 268 -5.41 -1.43 24.92
N GLN A 269 -5.98 -1.90 26.03
CA GLN A 269 -6.33 -1.10 27.20
C GLN A 269 -5.48 -1.54 28.40
N ILE A 270 -4.94 -0.58 29.15
CA ILE A 270 -4.16 -0.80 30.36
C ILE A 270 -4.90 -0.16 31.53
N THR A 271 -5.15 -0.92 32.58
CA THR A 271 -5.71 -0.39 33.84
C THR A 271 -4.60 -0.20 34.86
N VAL A 272 -4.44 1.01 35.38
CA VAL A 272 -3.46 1.35 36.41
C VAL A 272 -4.20 1.59 37.73
N LYS A 273 -3.75 0.93 38.80
CA LYS A 273 -4.27 1.10 40.16
C LYS A 273 -3.22 1.75 41.04
N ASN A 274 -3.55 2.87 41.67
CA ASN A 274 -2.73 3.55 42.67
C ASN A 274 -3.57 3.75 43.94
N GLY A 275 -3.39 2.88 44.93
CA GLY A 275 -4.24 2.83 46.12
C GLY A 275 -5.69 2.48 45.77
N SER A 276 -6.62 3.38 46.10
CA SER A 276 -8.05 3.26 45.77
C SER A 276 -8.40 3.80 44.38
N VAL A 277 -7.49 4.53 43.73
CA VAL A 277 -7.73 5.13 42.41
C VAL A 277 -7.43 4.10 41.32
N VAL A 278 -8.40 3.83 40.46
CA VAL A 278 -8.26 2.96 39.28
C VAL A 278 -8.50 3.81 38.04
N ARG A 279 -7.55 3.81 37.09
CA ARG A 279 -7.69 4.49 35.79
C ARG A 279 -7.47 3.53 34.65
N SER A 280 -8.20 3.71 33.56
CA SER A 280 -8.06 2.94 32.32
C SER A 280 -7.48 3.81 31.22
N PHE A 281 -6.46 3.31 30.53
CA PHE A 281 -5.79 3.99 29.44
C PHE A 281 -5.84 3.15 28.16
N GLY A 282 -6.01 3.78 27.01
CA GLY A 282 -5.66 3.17 25.73
C GLY A 282 -4.13 3.12 25.60
N SER A 283 -3.59 2.04 25.08
CA SER A 283 -2.16 1.92 24.75
C SER A 283 -1.98 1.90 23.25
N THR A 284 -1.07 2.73 22.74
CA THR A 284 -0.68 2.74 21.33
C THR A 284 0.79 3.07 21.18
N ASN A 285 1.30 3.07 19.96
CA ASN A 285 2.67 3.48 19.66
C ASN A 285 2.79 5.02 19.72
N GLY A 286 3.96 5.54 20.09
CA GLY A 286 4.18 7.00 20.16
C GLY A 286 3.87 7.71 18.84
N HIS A 287 4.43 7.25 17.71
CA HIS A 287 4.20 7.81 16.38
C HIS A 287 2.73 7.88 15.95
N VAL A 288 1.86 7.10 16.58
CA VAL A 288 0.42 7.04 16.27
C VAL A 288 -0.31 8.24 16.88
N VAL A 289 0.26 8.86 17.89
CA VAL A 289 -0.31 10.04 18.57
C VAL A 289 0.50 11.30 18.35
N VAL A 290 1.77 11.20 17.90
CA VAL A 290 2.65 12.35 17.66
C VAL A 290 2.10 13.24 16.54
N ASN A 291 1.86 14.50 16.87
CA ASN A 291 1.55 15.59 15.94
C ASN A 291 2.58 16.74 16.10
N GLU A 292 2.48 17.78 15.26
CA GLU A 292 3.39 18.94 15.28
C GLU A 292 3.57 19.54 16.69
N ARG A 293 2.50 19.54 17.49
CA ARG A 293 2.51 20.05 18.87
C ARG A 293 3.28 19.11 19.81
N LEU A 294 3.07 17.79 19.73
CA LEU A 294 3.85 16.79 20.49
C LEU A 294 5.33 16.78 20.10
N SER A 295 5.65 17.01 18.83
CA SER A 295 7.04 17.12 18.38
C SER A 295 7.71 18.43 18.83
N ALA A 296 6.93 19.49 19.02
CA ALA A 296 7.42 20.78 19.53
C ALA A 296 7.58 20.82 21.06
N LEU A 297 6.96 19.87 21.78
CA LEU A 297 7.15 19.72 23.22
C LEU A 297 8.54 19.12 23.50
N THR A 298 9.49 19.99 23.81
CA THR A 298 10.80 19.63 24.35
C THR A 298 10.73 19.55 25.86
N PHE A 299 10.59 18.35 26.46
CA PHE A 299 10.78 18.24 27.92
C PHE A 299 11.50 17.00 28.45
N VAL A 300 12.41 17.33 29.38
CA VAL A 300 13.23 16.59 30.34
C VAL A 300 14.38 15.73 29.76
N ASP A 301 15.60 16.07 30.18
CA ASP A 301 16.87 15.38 29.89
C ASP A 301 17.25 15.30 28.39
N GLY A 302 16.80 16.26 27.57
CA GLY A 302 17.19 16.36 26.17
C GLY A 302 16.60 15.29 25.24
N LYS A 303 15.47 14.66 25.61
CA LYS A 303 14.80 13.61 24.82
C LYS A 303 13.55 14.17 24.10
N PRO A 304 13.58 14.33 22.78
CA PRO A 304 12.43 14.86 22.03
C PRO A 304 11.18 13.96 22.14
N GLY A 305 10.01 14.56 22.38
CA GLY A 305 8.70 13.89 22.32
C GLY A 305 8.29 13.00 23.50
N ALA A 306 9.09 12.90 24.57
CA ALA A 306 8.72 12.12 25.76
C ALA A 306 7.74 12.89 26.66
N LEU A 307 6.67 12.22 27.13
CA LEU A 307 5.66 12.79 28.03
C LEU A 307 5.66 12.07 29.38
N ARG A 308 5.88 12.82 30.47
CA ARG A 308 5.65 12.31 31.84
C ARG A 308 4.16 12.42 32.21
N PRO A 309 3.62 11.48 33.01
CA PRO A 309 2.35 11.69 33.69
C PRO A 309 2.33 13.04 34.42
N GLY A 310 1.41 13.95 34.04
CA GLY A 310 1.22 15.23 34.73
C GLY A 310 2.21 16.35 34.40
N ASN A 311 2.93 16.28 33.26
CA ASN A 311 3.82 17.36 32.82
C ASN A 311 3.09 18.61 32.27
N ASP A 312 1.77 18.54 32.11
CA ASP A 312 0.90 19.69 31.93
C ASP A 312 -0.38 19.44 32.76
N LYS A 313 -1.00 20.50 33.29
CA LYS A 313 -2.23 20.37 34.10
C LYS A 313 -3.42 19.92 33.26
N GLU A 314 -3.30 20.02 31.93
CA GLU A 314 -4.29 19.63 30.95
C GLU A 314 -3.64 18.55 30.07
N GLY A 315 -4.19 17.33 30.04
CA GLY A 315 -3.66 16.29 29.19
C GLY A 315 -3.74 16.70 27.72
N GLN A 316 -2.82 16.21 26.89
CA GLN A 316 -2.79 16.66 25.51
C GLN A 316 -3.84 15.93 24.68
N LYS A 317 -4.91 16.64 24.32
CA LYS A 317 -5.95 16.12 23.44
C LYS A 317 -5.36 15.64 22.13
N ILE A 318 -5.71 14.41 21.78
CA ILE A 318 -5.42 13.84 20.48
C ILE A 318 -6.72 13.58 19.75
N SER A 319 -6.79 14.11 18.55
CA SER A 319 -7.71 13.60 17.55
C SER A 319 -7.27 12.18 17.22
N GLY A 320 -8.23 11.28 16.99
CA GLY A 320 -7.96 9.86 16.89
C GLY A 320 -6.82 9.50 15.96
N PRO A 321 -6.09 8.41 16.27
CA PRO A 321 -4.89 7.99 15.54
C PRO A 321 -5.11 7.71 14.05
N ALA A 322 -6.38 7.64 13.65
CA ALA A 322 -6.84 7.43 12.29
C ALA A 322 -7.38 8.73 11.66
N LEU A 323 -6.92 9.92 12.05
CA LEU A 323 -7.43 11.19 11.50
C LEU A 323 -7.28 11.25 9.97
N GLY A 324 -6.17 10.73 9.43
CA GLY A 324 -5.99 10.59 7.99
C GLY A 324 -7.01 9.64 7.34
N ASP A 325 -7.39 8.55 8.02
CA ASP A 325 -8.45 7.65 7.55
C ASP A 325 -9.84 8.31 7.67
N TYR A 326 -10.07 9.10 8.71
CA TYR A 326 -11.29 9.88 8.91
C TYR A 326 -11.47 10.92 7.80
N GLU A 327 -10.44 11.70 7.49
CA GLU A 327 -10.46 12.69 6.41
C GLU A 327 -10.63 12.02 5.04
N ALA A 328 -9.95 10.90 4.80
CA ALA A 328 -10.12 10.13 3.57
C ALA A 328 -11.54 9.57 3.43
N MET A 329 -12.12 9.06 4.51
CA MET A 329 -13.49 8.56 4.55
C MET A 329 -14.50 9.70 4.33
N LEU A 330 -14.29 10.86 4.97
CA LEU A 330 -15.10 12.05 4.80
C LEU A 330 -15.09 12.51 3.34
N LYS A 331 -13.90 12.70 2.76
CA LYS A 331 -13.73 13.11 1.37
C LYS A 331 -14.37 12.12 0.39
N LYS A 332 -14.20 10.82 0.62
CA LYS A 332 -14.83 9.78 -0.20
C LYS A 332 -16.36 9.86 -0.15
N LYS A 333 -16.94 10.05 1.04
CA LYS A 333 -18.40 10.17 1.18
C LYS A 333 -18.96 11.46 0.57
N GLU A 334 -18.23 12.56 0.64
CA GLU A 334 -18.59 13.80 -0.07
C GLU A 334 -18.61 13.57 -1.58
N GLN A 335 -17.63 12.86 -2.13
CA GLN A 335 -17.61 12.48 -3.55
C GLN A 335 -18.78 11.55 -3.91
N ASP A 336 -19.15 10.60 -3.05
CA ASP A 336 -20.29 9.71 -3.27
C ASP A 336 -21.61 10.51 -3.32
N VAL A 337 -21.78 11.49 -2.43
CA VAL A 337 -22.95 12.39 -2.42
C VAL A 337 -23.02 13.21 -3.71
N GLU A 338 -21.92 13.81 -4.15
CA GLU A 338 -21.90 14.58 -5.40
C GLU A 338 -22.18 13.73 -6.64
N LYS A 339 -21.63 12.50 -6.69
CA LYS A 339 -21.95 11.54 -7.77
C LYS A 339 -23.43 11.20 -7.81
N MET A 340 -24.08 11.03 -6.66
CA MET A 340 -25.50 10.69 -6.59
C MET A 340 -26.41 11.86 -6.99
N LYS A 341 -26.03 13.12 -6.71
CA LYS A 341 -26.78 14.30 -7.17
C LYS A 341 -26.89 14.39 -8.69
N ALA A 342 -25.90 13.88 -9.41
CA ALA A 342 -25.91 13.88 -10.88
C ALA A 342 -26.90 12.88 -11.49
N ILE A 343 -27.46 11.95 -10.70
CA ILE A 343 -28.33 10.87 -11.19
C ILE A 343 -29.79 11.20 -10.85
N ASN A 344 -30.57 11.61 -11.85
CA ASN A 344 -32.00 11.95 -11.68
C ASN A 344 -32.90 10.71 -11.74
N THR A 345 -32.86 9.87 -10.68
CA THR A 345 -33.76 8.72 -10.54
C THR A 345 -34.28 8.60 -9.11
N LYS A 346 -35.51 8.08 -8.95
CA LYS A 346 -36.12 7.85 -7.63
C LYS A 346 -35.32 6.91 -6.72
N THR A 347 -34.58 5.97 -7.31
CA THR A 347 -33.65 5.09 -6.58
C THR A 347 -32.42 5.84 -6.09
N ALA A 348 -31.92 6.80 -6.89
CA ALA A 348 -30.81 7.66 -6.49
C ALA A 348 -31.20 8.60 -5.34
N GLU A 349 -32.47 9.06 -5.25
CA GLU A 349 -32.94 9.87 -4.12
C GLU A 349 -32.82 9.14 -2.77
N VAL A 350 -33.19 7.86 -2.72
CA VAL A 350 -33.09 7.05 -1.50
C VAL A 350 -31.62 6.80 -1.13
N ALA A 351 -30.78 6.49 -2.11
CA ALA A 351 -29.34 6.30 -1.91
C ALA A 351 -28.64 7.59 -1.47
N MET A 352 -29.02 8.73 -2.06
CA MET A 352 -28.53 10.06 -1.71
C MET A 352 -28.91 10.42 -0.26
N LYS A 353 -30.14 10.15 0.16
CA LYS A 353 -30.57 10.37 1.55
C LYS A 353 -29.70 9.59 2.54
N ARG A 354 -29.44 8.31 2.27
CA ARG A 354 -28.54 7.48 3.12
C ARG A 354 -27.10 8.00 3.11
N ALA A 355 -26.59 8.41 1.95
CA ALA A 355 -25.24 8.96 1.85
C ALA A 355 -25.09 10.27 2.65
N TRP A 356 -26.13 11.11 2.68
CA TRP A 356 -26.19 12.30 3.53
C TRP A 356 -26.28 11.98 5.02
N GLU A 357 -27.08 10.99 5.40
CA GLU A 357 -27.15 10.49 6.78
C GLU A 357 -25.77 9.99 7.24
N ASP A 358 -25.11 9.14 6.44
CA ASP A 358 -23.75 8.66 6.70
C ASP A 358 -22.75 9.82 6.78
N LEU A 359 -22.80 10.77 5.83
CA LEU A 359 -21.91 11.92 5.82
C LEU A 359 -22.13 12.80 7.06
N GLY A 360 -23.38 12.96 7.51
CA GLY A 360 -23.72 13.63 8.75
C GLY A 360 -23.17 12.90 9.98
N LEU A 361 -23.28 11.57 10.01
CA LEU A 361 -22.69 10.75 11.08
C LEU A 361 -21.16 10.88 11.12
N ILE A 362 -20.50 10.90 9.95
CA ILE A 362 -19.06 11.08 9.85
C ILE A 362 -18.67 12.49 10.30
N LYS A 363 -19.30 13.55 9.77
CA LYS A 363 -19.00 14.94 10.15
C LYS A 363 -19.18 15.20 11.64
N ASN A 364 -20.16 14.54 12.25
CA ASN A 364 -20.43 14.64 13.68
C ASN A 364 -19.70 13.57 14.52
N PHE A 365 -18.88 12.71 13.89
CA PHE A 365 -18.11 11.71 14.61
C PHE A 365 -17.11 12.43 15.49
N ASN A 366 -17.20 12.20 16.81
CA ASN A 366 -16.26 12.79 17.73
C ASN A 366 -14.86 12.20 17.49
N THR A 367 -13.98 13.01 16.90
CA THR A 367 -12.58 12.65 16.68
C THR A 367 -11.76 12.78 17.95
N ASP A 368 -12.27 13.37 19.03
CA ASP A 368 -11.61 13.39 20.34
C ASP A 368 -11.45 11.96 20.85
N PHE A 369 -10.23 11.46 20.77
CA PHE A 369 -9.91 10.08 21.12
C PHE A 369 -9.48 9.95 22.58
N GLY A 370 -9.01 11.05 23.15
CA GLY A 370 -8.60 11.16 24.54
C GLY A 370 -7.44 12.13 24.69
N GLU A 371 -6.80 12.06 25.84
CA GLU A 371 -5.62 12.88 26.13
C GLU A 371 -4.40 11.99 26.31
N VAL A 372 -3.28 12.30 25.66
CA VAL A 372 -2.03 11.55 25.89
C VAL A 372 -1.59 11.84 27.33
N PHE A 373 -1.77 10.85 28.18
CA PHE A 373 -1.47 10.92 29.60
C PHE A 373 0.04 10.76 29.85
N ALA A 374 0.66 9.86 29.11
CA ALA A 374 2.08 9.60 29.18
C ALA A 374 2.57 9.01 27.87
N GLY A 375 3.84 9.21 27.56
CA GLY A 375 4.45 8.61 26.39
C GLY A 375 5.95 8.50 26.58
N SER A 376 6.55 7.43 26.06
CA SER A 376 8.00 7.28 26.12
C SER A 376 8.73 8.30 25.27
N GLY A 377 8.04 8.93 24.31
CA GLY A 377 8.62 9.62 23.15
C GLY A 377 9.20 8.63 22.16
N THR A 378 9.85 9.16 21.13
CA THR A 378 10.61 8.35 20.18
C THR A 378 11.90 7.91 20.85
N ARG A 379 11.86 6.77 21.56
CA ARG A 379 13.09 6.18 22.09
C ARG A 379 13.64 5.20 21.12
N ILE A 380 14.95 5.24 21.02
CA ILE A 380 15.74 4.35 20.21
C ILE A 380 16.56 3.56 21.22
N CYS A 381 16.23 2.28 21.42
CA CYS A 381 17.00 1.40 22.30
C CYS A 381 17.90 0.50 21.47
N THR A 382 19.21 0.67 21.64
CA THR A 382 20.18 -0.21 20.99
C THR A 382 20.64 -1.28 21.98
N LYS A 383 20.28 -2.55 21.73
CA LYS A 383 20.74 -3.71 22.52
C LYS A 383 21.38 -4.72 21.57
N GLN A 384 22.64 -5.10 21.85
CA GLN A 384 23.42 -5.99 20.97
C GLN A 384 23.54 -5.46 19.53
N GLY A 385 23.59 -4.13 19.37
CA GLY A 385 23.62 -3.49 18.05
C GLY A 385 22.28 -3.49 17.31
N ILE A 386 21.16 -3.82 17.99
CA ILE A 386 19.81 -3.80 17.43
C ILE A 386 19.03 -2.64 18.01
N THR A 387 18.44 -1.82 17.15
CA THR A 387 17.87 -0.52 17.47
C THR A 387 16.37 -0.58 17.33
N PHE A 388 15.70 -0.62 18.48
CA PHE A 388 14.24 -0.69 18.53
C PHE A 388 13.67 0.71 18.73
N PRO A 389 12.69 1.16 17.91
CA PRO A 389 11.81 2.24 18.32
C PRO A 389 10.99 1.72 19.52
N LEU A 390 11.39 2.11 20.72
CA LEU A 390 10.62 1.88 21.94
C LEU A 390 9.72 3.08 22.14
N GLU A 391 8.60 3.07 21.46
CA GLU A 391 7.61 4.11 21.58
C GLU A 391 6.27 3.57 22.04
N TRP A 392 5.77 4.11 23.13
CA TRP A 392 4.43 3.87 23.61
C TRP A 392 3.81 5.21 24.02
N ALA A 393 2.50 5.26 23.91
CA ALA A 393 1.66 6.30 24.47
C ALA A 393 0.52 5.65 25.25
N LEU A 394 0.24 6.20 26.43
CA LEU A 394 -0.97 5.95 27.21
C LEU A 394 -1.91 7.11 26.97
N ILE A 395 -3.13 6.78 26.57
CA ILE A 395 -4.17 7.73 26.26
C ILE A 395 -5.23 7.60 27.35
N ASP A 396 -5.49 8.67 28.09
CA ASP A 396 -6.63 8.74 29.01
C ASP A 396 -7.91 8.74 28.17
N LEU A 397 -8.68 7.66 28.29
CA LEU A 397 -9.92 7.49 27.55
C LEU A 397 -11.06 8.11 28.36
N PRO A 398 -11.90 8.98 27.78
CA PRO A 398 -13.05 9.50 28.50
C PRO A 398 -13.93 8.35 29.02
N GLU A 399 -14.45 8.46 30.24
CA GLU A 399 -15.31 7.45 30.90
C GLU A 399 -16.50 6.98 30.02
N ARG A 400 -16.92 7.83 29.08
CA ARG A 400 -18.04 7.56 28.16
C ARG A 400 -17.71 6.65 26.97
N THR A 401 -16.45 6.35 26.69
CA THR A 401 -16.09 5.71 25.41
C THR A 401 -16.26 4.19 25.41
N ILE A 402 -16.40 3.53 26.58
CA ILE A 402 -16.18 2.08 26.69
C ILE A 402 -17.47 1.26 26.75
N ARG A 403 -18.60 1.81 27.25
CA ARG A 403 -19.84 1.03 27.42
C ARG A 403 -20.89 1.20 26.32
N GLU A 404 -20.77 2.18 25.43
CA GLU A 404 -21.82 2.50 24.44
C GLU A 404 -21.35 2.40 22.97
N LYS A 405 -20.07 2.07 22.71
CA LYS A 405 -19.49 2.09 21.35
C LYS A 405 -18.84 0.77 20.88
N LEU A 406 -19.00 -0.31 21.64
CA LEU A 406 -18.84 -1.70 21.18
C LEU A 406 -20.21 -2.38 21.27
#